data_AF-A0A198ADV8-F1
#
_entry.id   AF-A0A198ADV8-F1
#
_cell.length_a   1.000
_cell.length_b   1.000
_cell.length_c   1.000
_cell.angle_alpha   90.00
_cell.angle_beta   90.00
_cell.angle_gamma   90.00
#
_symmetry.space_group_name_H-M   'P 1'
#
loop_
_entity.id
_entity.type
_entity.pdbx_description
1 polymer ?
#
loop_
_entity_poly.entity_id
_entity_poly.type
_entity_poly.pdbx_seq_one_letter_code
_entity_poly.pdbx_strand_id
1 'polypeptide(L)'
;MRGLTREEILAMEPGRELDALVAEKVMNLCVLDSVQQYGDGCVVSDEGFESWMQHMEFGRVDDPDLLEPYSTDISAAWEVVEKMHEKGYAMQLMHNGQYFVAFSGEIYREYIAKTAAEAICRSALAVLEATP
;
A
#
# COMPACT_ATOMS: atom_id res chain seq x y z
N MET A 1 9.78 -11.77 -4.26
CA MET A 1 10.38 -10.70 -3.41
C MET A 1 10.29 -11.11 -1.94
N ARG A 2 11.29 -10.79 -1.11
CA ARG A 2 11.20 -10.96 0.34
C ARG A 2 10.11 -9.99 0.83
N GLY A 3 9.07 -10.50 1.50
CA GLY A 3 8.04 -9.65 2.10
C GLY A 3 8.69 -8.65 3.06
N LEU A 4 8.31 -7.37 2.95
CA LEU A 4 8.76 -6.36 3.90
C LEU A 4 8.22 -6.76 5.28
N THR A 5 9.11 -6.76 6.26
CA THR A 5 8.69 -6.97 7.63
C THR A 5 7.86 -5.78 8.09
N ARG A 6 6.94 -6.04 9.02
CA ARG A 6 6.10 -5.00 9.62
C ARG A 6 6.93 -3.83 10.16
N GLU A 7 8.07 -4.12 10.77
CA GLU A 7 8.98 -3.12 11.32
C GLU A 7 9.58 -2.22 10.23
N GLU A 8 9.85 -2.77 9.05
CA GLU A 8 10.31 -1.98 7.91
C GLU A 8 9.20 -1.05 7.42
N ILE A 9 7.96 -1.53 7.25
CA ILE A 9 6.79 -0.70 6.86
C ILE A 9 6.57 0.44 7.86
N LEU A 10 6.74 0.16 9.15
CA LEU A 10 6.61 1.15 10.21
C LEU A 10 7.70 2.23 10.20
N ALA A 11 8.90 1.87 9.74
CA ALA A 11 10.04 2.78 9.69
C ALA A 11 10.07 3.63 8.40
N MET A 12 9.24 3.31 7.40
CA MET A 12 9.17 4.07 6.15
C MET A 12 8.54 5.44 6.37
N GLU A 13 9.22 6.49 5.94
CA GLU A 13 8.66 7.84 5.92
C GLU A 13 7.53 7.93 4.86
N PRO A 14 6.49 8.76 5.10
CA PRO A 14 5.50 9.07 4.07
C PRO A 14 6.16 9.62 2.80
N GLY A 15 5.71 9.13 1.64
CA GLY A 15 6.26 9.49 0.34
C GLY A 15 6.17 8.36 -0.69
N ARG A 16 6.84 8.56 -1.83
CA ARG A 16 6.70 7.72 -3.03
C ARG A 16 6.91 6.23 -2.80
N GLU A 17 7.89 5.86 -1.98
CA GLU A 17 8.17 4.45 -1.68
C GLU A 17 7.01 3.79 -0.90
N LEU A 18 6.44 4.50 0.08
CA LEU A 18 5.29 4.00 0.83
C LEU A 18 4.03 3.98 -0.06
N ASP A 19 3.85 5.00 -0.90
CA ASP A 19 2.73 5.09 -1.85
C ASP A 19 2.76 3.93 -2.85
N ALA A 20 3.93 3.58 -3.37
CA ALA A 20 4.10 2.47 -4.31
C ALA A 20 3.73 1.12 -3.67
N LEU A 21 4.09 0.91 -2.40
CA LEU A 21 3.69 -0.29 -1.66
C LEU A 21 2.18 -0.35 -1.44
N VAL A 22 1.55 0.77 -1.08
CA VAL A 22 0.08 0.86 -0.94
C VAL A 22 -0.58 0.54 -2.27
N ALA A 23 -0.08 1.10 -3.36
CA ALA A 23 -0.56 0.85 -4.70
C ALA A 23 -0.50 -0.64 -5.05
N GLU A 24 0.63 -1.29 -4.81
CA GLU A 24 0.83 -2.72 -5.09
C GLU A 24 -0.08 -3.61 -4.22
N LYS A 25 0.02 -3.48 -2.90
CA LYS A 25 -0.56 -4.44 -1.95
C LYS A 25 -2.03 -4.18 -1.65
N VAL A 26 -2.40 -2.90 -1.53
CA VAL A 26 -3.77 -2.53 -1.16
C VAL A 26 -4.61 -2.29 -2.41
N MET A 27 -4.11 -1.45 -3.32
CA MET A 27 -4.86 -1.00 -4.49
C MET A 27 -4.84 -1.99 -5.65
N ASN A 28 -4.03 -3.05 -5.55
CA ASN A 28 -3.86 -4.01 -6.64
C ASN A 28 -3.42 -3.30 -7.94
N LEU A 29 -2.40 -2.44 -7.86
CA LEU A 29 -1.82 -1.72 -8.98
C LEU A 29 -0.38 -2.20 -9.26
N CYS A 30 -0.03 -2.34 -10.53
CA CYS A 30 1.36 -2.53 -10.93
C CYS A 30 2.03 -1.16 -11.13
N VAL A 31 2.99 -0.81 -10.27
CA VAL A 31 3.81 0.41 -10.38
C VAL A 31 5.11 0.07 -11.09
N LEU A 32 5.38 0.71 -12.22
CA LEU A 32 6.59 0.46 -13.01
C LEU A 32 7.71 1.39 -12.55
N ASP A 33 8.55 0.90 -11.65
CA ASP A 33 9.66 1.68 -11.15
C ASP A 33 10.80 1.69 -12.19
N SER A 34 10.89 2.79 -12.94
CA SER A 34 11.91 3.08 -13.95
C SER A 34 11.95 2.14 -15.17
N VAL A 35 11.86 2.76 -16.35
CA VAL A 35 12.38 2.20 -17.59
C VAL A 35 13.89 2.00 -17.40
N GLN A 36 14.32 0.85 -16.87
CA GLN A 36 15.58 0.28 -17.34
C GLN A 36 15.31 -0.13 -18.79
N GLN A 37 15.74 0.73 -19.70
CA GLN A 37 15.54 0.61 -21.13
C GLN A 37 16.30 -0.62 -21.66
N TYR A 38 15.73 -1.80 -21.46
CA TYR A 38 16.10 -3.05 -22.11
C TYR A 38 14.84 -3.82 -22.47
N GLY A 39 14.09 -3.26 -23.42
CA GLY A 39 12.90 -3.90 -23.97
C GLY A 39 11.71 -3.87 -23.00
N ASP A 40 10.55 -3.60 -23.58
CA ASP A 40 9.21 -3.88 -23.08
C ASP A 40 9.15 -4.75 -21.80
N GLY A 41 9.08 -4.13 -20.63
CA GLY A 41 9.15 -4.87 -19.37
C GLY A 41 8.88 -4.01 -18.15
N CYS A 42 7.78 -4.30 -17.47
CA CYS A 42 7.68 -4.11 -16.03
C CYS A 42 8.85 -4.86 -15.37
N VAL A 43 9.26 -4.49 -14.16
CA VAL A 43 10.13 -5.37 -13.36
C VAL A 43 9.32 -6.61 -12.99
N VAL A 44 9.39 -7.58 -13.88
CA VAL A 44 8.92 -8.94 -13.69
C VAL A 44 10.21 -9.73 -13.58
N SER A 45 10.61 -10.09 -12.35
CA SER A 45 11.58 -11.19 -12.20
C SER A 45 11.05 -12.41 -12.99
N ASP A 46 11.89 -13.35 -13.41
CA ASP A 46 11.41 -14.52 -14.18
C ASP A 46 10.25 -15.30 -13.47
N GLU A 47 10.15 -15.19 -12.14
CA GLU A 47 9.02 -15.69 -11.32
C GLU A 47 7.71 -14.88 -11.44
N GLY A 48 7.76 -13.62 -11.86
CA GLY A 48 6.60 -12.73 -11.98
C GLY A 48 5.86 -12.85 -13.30
N PHE A 49 6.42 -13.52 -14.32
CA PHE A 49 5.81 -13.58 -15.66
C PHE A 49 4.59 -14.52 -15.66
N GLU A 50 4.64 -15.58 -14.86
CA GLU A 50 3.48 -16.42 -14.57
C GLU A 50 2.45 -15.69 -13.71
N SER A 51 2.88 -14.78 -12.81
CA SER A 51 2.02 -13.88 -12.05
C SER A 51 1.33 -12.85 -12.95
N TRP A 52 2.02 -12.31 -13.97
CA TRP A 52 1.51 -11.29 -14.89
C TRP A 52 0.25 -11.73 -15.64
N MET A 53 0.15 -13.00 -16.01
CA MET A 53 -1.08 -13.56 -16.59
C MET A 53 -2.24 -13.66 -15.60
N GLN A 54 -1.97 -13.78 -14.29
CA GLN A 54 -3.00 -13.72 -13.24
C GLN A 54 -3.42 -12.29 -12.89
N HIS A 55 -2.62 -11.28 -13.26
CA HIS A 55 -2.84 -9.87 -12.95
C HIS A 55 -3.51 -9.03 -14.05
N MET A 56 -4.17 -9.64 -15.05
CA MET A 56 -5.00 -8.89 -16.02
C MET A 56 -6.16 -8.09 -15.37
N GLU A 57 -6.46 -8.35 -14.10
CA GLU A 57 -7.44 -7.60 -13.30
C GLU A 57 -6.87 -6.36 -12.57
N PHE A 58 -5.54 -6.14 -12.63
CA PHE A 58 -4.86 -5.09 -11.86
C PHE A 58 -4.72 -3.81 -12.71
N GLY A 59 -4.88 -2.65 -12.07
CA GLY A 59 -4.66 -1.36 -12.73
C GLY A 59 -3.17 -1.13 -12.99
N ARG A 60 -2.84 -0.32 -14.01
CA ARG A 60 -1.46 -0.05 -14.43
C ARG A 60 -1.10 1.42 -14.22
N VAL A 61 0.05 1.68 -13.58
CA VAL A 61 0.63 3.01 -13.43
C VAL A 61 2.00 3.01 -14.11
N ASP A 62 2.06 3.66 -15.29
CA ASP A 62 3.25 3.70 -16.15
C ASP A 62 4.33 4.69 -15.68
N ASP A 63 3.94 5.68 -14.90
CA ASP A 63 4.81 6.72 -14.38
C ASP A 63 4.62 6.83 -12.85
N PRO A 64 5.62 6.46 -12.05
CA PRO A 64 5.56 6.58 -10.59
C PRO A 64 5.28 8.00 -10.09
N ASP A 65 5.60 9.05 -10.88
CA ASP A 65 5.29 10.43 -10.51
C ASP A 65 3.78 10.74 -10.63
N LEU A 66 3.05 9.97 -11.43
CA LEU A 66 1.59 10.03 -11.54
C LEU A 66 0.89 9.18 -10.47
N LEU A 67 1.64 8.48 -9.62
CA LEU A 67 1.04 7.73 -8.53
C LEU A 67 0.37 8.68 -7.54
N GLU A 68 -0.83 8.30 -7.12
CA GLU A 68 -1.56 9.03 -6.09
C GLU A 68 -0.74 9.09 -4.79
N PRO A 69 -0.69 10.24 -4.11
CA PRO A 69 0.14 10.43 -2.92
C PRO A 69 -0.55 9.88 -1.65
N TYR A 70 -0.87 8.58 -1.64
CA TYR A 70 -1.69 7.92 -0.61
C TYR A 70 -1.27 8.22 0.83
N SER A 71 0.03 8.26 1.12
CA SER A 71 0.57 8.45 2.47
C SER A 71 0.63 9.91 2.92
N THR A 72 0.46 10.87 1.99
CA THR A 72 0.60 12.30 2.28
C THR A 72 -0.65 13.14 1.99
N ASP A 73 -1.55 12.67 1.12
CA ASP A 73 -2.85 13.27 0.86
C ASP A 73 -3.99 12.45 1.47
N ILE A 74 -4.84 13.10 2.27
CA ILE A 74 -5.93 12.43 2.97
C ILE A 74 -7.06 11.97 2.04
N SER A 75 -7.25 12.64 0.89
CA SER A 75 -8.27 12.25 -0.08
C SER A 75 -7.85 10.95 -0.77
N ALA A 76 -6.60 10.88 -1.22
CA ALA A 76 -6.01 9.65 -1.76
C ALA A 76 -5.99 8.53 -0.71
N ALA A 77 -5.60 8.83 0.54
CA ALA A 77 -5.64 7.85 1.63
C ALA A 77 -7.05 7.28 1.87
N TRP A 78 -8.10 8.04 1.59
CA TRP A 78 -9.47 7.55 1.75
C TRP A 78 -9.83 6.47 0.72
N GLU A 79 -9.26 6.51 -0.48
CA GLU A 79 -9.42 5.43 -1.46
C GLU A 79 -8.87 4.10 -0.93
N VAL A 80 -7.80 4.15 -0.13
CA VAL A 80 -7.24 2.98 0.57
C VAL A 80 -8.26 2.41 1.56
N VAL A 81 -8.97 3.27 2.27
CA VAL A 81 -10.04 2.87 3.21
C VAL A 81 -11.18 2.17 2.45
N GLU A 82 -11.63 2.77 1.36
CA GLU A 82 -12.68 2.20 0.51
C GLU A 82 -12.25 0.84 -0.03
N LYS A 83 -11.00 0.73 -0.48
CA LYS A 83 -10.45 -0.52 -1.00
C LYS A 83 -10.35 -1.62 0.06
N MET A 84 -9.92 -1.27 1.27
CA MET A 84 -9.89 -2.20 2.40
C MET A 84 -11.30 -2.65 2.79
N HIS A 85 -12.30 -1.77 2.68
CA HIS A 85 -13.70 -2.12 2.92
C HIS A 85 -14.24 -3.11 1.87
N GLU A 86 -13.89 -2.93 0.59
CA GLU A 86 -14.20 -3.93 -0.45
C GLU A 86 -13.59 -5.30 -0.14
N LYS A 87 -12.40 -5.33 0.48
CA LYS A 87 -11.72 -6.55 0.93
C LYS A 87 -12.31 -7.12 2.24
N GLY A 88 -13.35 -6.51 2.81
CA GLY A 88 -14.05 -6.99 4.01
C GLY A 88 -13.49 -6.46 5.33
N TYR A 89 -12.61 -5.46 5.31
CA TYR A 89 -12.01 -4.87 6.50
C TYR A 89 -12.77 -3.60 6.92
N ALA A 90 -13.08 -3.46 8.21
CA ALA A 90 -13.63 -2.25 8.79
C ALA A 90 -12.54 -1.41 9.45
N MET A 91 -12.54 -0.09 9.23
CA MET A 91 -11.56 0.82 9.83
C MET A 91 -12.09 1.45 11.12
N GLN A 92 -11.20 1.61 12.11
CA GLN A 92 -11.37 2.54 13.22
C GLN A 92 -10.29 3.62 13.15
N LEU A 93 -10.69 4.87 13.37
CA LEU A 93 -9.79 6.02 13.44
C LEU A 93 -10.07 6.81 14.71
N MET A 94 -9.03 7.09 15.47
CA MET A 94 -9.06 7.91 16.68
C MET A 94 -7.99 8.99 16.61
N HIS A 95 -8.24 10.14 17.26
CA HIS A 95 -7.29 11.24 17.34
C HIS A 95 -7.21 11.79 18.77
N ASN A 96 -6.02 11.71 19.36
CA ASN A 96 -5.73 12.27 20.69
C ASN A 96 -4.38 12.99 20.70
N GLY A 97 -4.18 13.90 19.74
CA GLY A 97 -2.89 14.56 19.47
C GLY A 97 -1.98 13.78 18.53
N GLN A 98 -2.30 12.51 18.27
CA GLN A 98 -1.77 11.68 17.20
C GLN A 98 -2.92 10.90 16.57
N TYR A 99 -2.75 10.44 15.34
CA TYR A 99 -3.71 9.60 14.65
C TYR A 99 -3.45 8.15 14.97
N PHE A 100 -4.51 7.44 15.37
CA PHE A 100 -4.53 6.01 15.66
C PHE A 100 -5.49 5.38 14.67
N VAL A 101 -4.98 4.50 13.81
CA VAL A 101 -5.81 3.76 12.85
C VAL A 101 -5.61 2.26 13.06
N ALA A 102 -6.68 1.51 12.88
CA ALA A 102 -6.68 0.05 12.87
C ALA A 102 -7.75 -0.47 11.89
N PHE A 103 -7.48 -1.60 11.24
CA PHE A 103 -8.46 -2.34 10.44
C PHE A 103 -8.85 -3.65 11.13
N SER A 104 -10.11 -4.07 10.98
CA SER A 104 -10.66 -5.28 11.61
C SER A 104 -9.92 -6.54 11.13
N GLY A 105 -9.42 -7.36 12.05
CA GLY A 105 -8.59 -8.52 11.71
C GLY A 105 -7.23 -8.47 12.39
N GLU A 106 -6.78 -7.28 12.77
CA GLU A 106 -5.76 -7.13 13.81
C GLU A 106 -6.40 -7.15 15.20
N ILE A 107 -5.90 -8.03 16.07
CA ILE A 107 -6.15 -7.92 17.51
C ILE A 107 -5.30 -6.76 18.01
N TYR A 108 -5.91 -5.57 18.14
CA TYR A 108 -5.40 -4.41 18.87
C TYR A 108 -3.96 -3.98 18.52
N ARG A 109 -3.71 -3.54 17.29
CA ARG A 109 -2.45 -2.84 16.95
C ARG A 109 -2.78 -1.50 16.32
N GLU A 110 -2.81 -0.46 17.14
CA GLU A 110 -3.03 0.90 16.66
C GLU A 110 -1.73 1.44 16.03
N TYR A 111 -1.84 1.98 14.81
CA TYR A 111 -0.71 2.67 14.16
C TYR A 111 -0.76 4.14 14.50
N ILE A 112 0.30 4.61 15.13
CA ILE A 112 0.44 5.99 15.56
C ILE A 112 1.19 6.76 14.48
N ALA A 113 0.55 7.79 13.93
CA ALA A 113 1.17 8.68 12.95
C ALA A 113 0.88 10.15 13.26
N LYS A 114 1.67 11.03 12.63
CA LYS A 114 1.45 12.47 12.70
C LYS A 114 0.27 12.91 11.83
N THR A 115 0.01 12.19 10.75
CA THR A 115 -1.11 12.47 9.83
C THR A 115 -2.05 11.28 9.73
N ALA A 116 -3.31 11.55 9.39
CA ALA A 116 -4.29 10.49 9.14
C ALA A 116 -3.88 9.62 7.93
N ALA A 117 -3.38 10.24 6.86
CA ALA A 117 -2.98 9.55 5.63
C ALA A 117 -1.88 8.51 5.90
N GLU A 118 -0.85 8.89 6.65
CA GLU A 118 0.23 8.00 7.08
C GLU A 118 -0.31 6.84 7.93
N ALA A 119 -1.16 7.13 8.93
CA ALA A 119 -1.74 6.08 9.78
C ALA A 119 -2.59 5.09 8.99
N ILE A 120 -3.41 5.57 8.05
CA ILE A 120 -4.26 4.73 7.20
C ILE A 120 -3.40 3.79 6.36
N CYS A 121 -2.43 4.32 5.63
CA CYS A 121 -1.59 3.54 4.71
C CYS A 121 -0.81 2.45 5.43
N ARG A 122 -0.17 2.78 6.57
CA ARG A 122 0.58 1.78 7.35
C ARG A 122 -0.32 0.71 7.94
N SER A 123 -1.48 1.10 8.46
CA SER A 123 -2.45 0.14 9.02
C SER A 123 -2.93 -0.83 7.96
N ALA A 124 -3.26 -0.34 6.76
CA ALA A 124 -3.74 -1.16 5.66
C ALA A 124 -2.69 -2.19 5.24
N LEU A 125 -1.45 -1.76 5.02
CA LEU A 125 -0.34 -2.64 4.65
C LEU A 125 -0.07 -3.70 5.72
N ALA A 126 0.00 -3.30 6.99
CA ALA A 126 0.34 -4.21 8.05
C ALA A 126 -0.69 -5.33 8.24
N VAL A 127 -1.98 -5.02 8.03
CA VAL A 127 -3.06 -6.02 8.12
C VAL A 127 -2.95 -7.06 7.00
N LEU A 128 -2.57 -6.66 5.78
CA LEU A 128 -2.43 -7.57 4.64
C LEU A 128 -1.16 -8.41 4.71
N GLU A 129 -0.06 -7.89 5.27
CA GLU A 129 1.18 -8.66 5.48
C GLU A 129 1.12 -9.56 6.73
N ALA A 130 0.17 -9.34 7.65
CA ALA A 130 -0.04 -10.16 8.84
C ALA A 130 -0.91 -11.41 8.61
N THR A 131 -1.56 -11.53 7.45
CA THR A 131 -2.30 -12.73 7.04
C THR A 131 -1.33 -13.81 6.50
N PRO A 132 -1.28 -15.02 7.11
CA PRO A 132 -0.37 -16.10 6.70
C PRO A 132 -0.75 -16.74 5.35
#